data_AF-A0A484D1T7-F1
#
_entry.id   AF-A0A484D1T7-F1
#
_cell.length_a   1.000
_cell.length_b   1.000
_cell.length_c   1.000
_cell.angle_alpha   90.00
_cell.angle_beta   90.00
_cell.angle_gamma   90.00
#
_symmetry.space_group_name_H-M   'P 1'
#
loop_
_entity.id
_entity.type
_entity.pdbx_description
1 polymer ?
#
loop_
_entity_poly.entity_id
_entity_poly.type
_entity_poly.pdbx_seq_one_letter_code
_entity_poly.pdbx_strand_id
1 'polypeptide(L)'
;MEGAGPPGVDLSRKFVSEAELDEMRKKRQEEWEKVRKPDDPEDAPEEVYDPRSLFERLQEQKDKKQEEYEEQFKFRNMVRGLDEDESSFLDEVSRQQCLVEKQRRDEEKQELLEYRISFYHMLVYIKLNI
;
A
#
# COMPACT_ATOMS: atom_id res chain seq x y z
N MET A 1 -22.31 20.72 -12.12
CA MET A 1 -21.38 19.63 -11.75
C MET A 1 -22.16 18.71 -10.82
N GLU A 2 -22.89 17.76 -11.41
CA GLU A 2 -23.77 16.85 -10.65
C GLU A 2 -22.92 15.75 -10.01
N GLY A 3 -23.04 15.63 -8.68
CA GLY A 3 -22.37 14.59 -7.91
C GLY A 3 -23.01 13.24 -8.16
N ALA A 4 -22.20 12.28 -8.61
CA ALA A 4 -22.58 10.88 -8.71
C ALA A 4 -22.82 10.32 -7.30
N GLY A 5 -24.08 9.97 -7.01
CA GLY A 5 -24.45 9.22 -5.80
C GLY A 5 -23.91 7.78 -5.82
N PRO A 6 -23.76 7.13 -4.66
CA PRO A 6 -23.19 5.78 -4.57
C PRO A 6 -24.08 4.77 -5.32
N PRO A 7 -23.50 3.73 -5.94
CA PRO A 7 -24.27 2.74 -6.68
C PRO A 7 -25.24 2.03 -5.72
N GLY A 8 -26.53 2.15 -6.02
CA GLY A 8 -27.61 1.55 -5.25
C GLY A 8 -27.41 0.04 -5.12
N VAL A 9 -27.38 -0.44 -3.88
CA VAL A 9 -27.48 -1.86 -3.57
C VAL A 9 -28.90 -2.30 -3.91
N ASP A 10 -29.06 -2.95 -5.06
CA ASP A 10 -30.33 -3.59 -5.43
C ASP A 10 -30.58 -4.78 -4.49
N LEU A 11 -31.46 -4.57 -3.52
CA LEU A 11 -31.90 -5.58 -2.54
C LEU A 11 -33.02 -6.48 -3.11
N SER A 12 -33.57 -6.15 -4.29
CA SER A 12 -34.69 -6.89 -4.90
C SER A 12 -34.31 -8.35 -5.23
N ARG A 13 -33.02 -8.60 -5.55
CA ARG A 13 -32.48 -9.93 -5.83
C ARG A 13 -32.07 -10.74 -4.59
N LYS A 14 -32.29 -10.23 -3.38
CA LYS A 14 -31.89 -10.88 -2.11
C LYS A 14 -33.04 -11.49 -1.33
N PHE A 15 -34.29 -11.22 -1.72
CA PHE A 15 -35.46 -11.84 -1.10
C PHE A 15 -35.84 -13.04 -1.97
N VAL A 16 -35.56 -14.25 -1.46
CA VAL A 16 -36.06 -15.47 -2.07
C VAL A 16 -37.49 -15.67 -1.60
N SER A 17 -38.43 -15.75 -2.53
CA SER A 17 -39.82 -16.05 -2.23
C SER A 17 -39.99 -17.53 -1.86
N GLU A 18 -41.01 -17.85 -1.06
CA GLU A 18 -41.33 -19.23 -0.66
C GLU A 18 -41.48 -20.17 -1.88
N ALA A 19 -42.04 -19.65 -2.98
CA ALA A 19 -42.17 -20.36 -4.23
C ALA A 19 -40.81 -20.72 -4.88
N GLU A 20 -39.83 -19.81 -4.83
CA GLU A 20 -38.49 -20.06 -5.37
C GLU A 20 -37.70 -21.07 -4.53
N LEU A 21 -37.92 -21.09 -3.20
CA LEU A 21 -37.34 -22.11 -2.32
C LEU A 21 -37.91 -23.50 -2.61
N ASP A 22 -39.21 -23.59 -2.85
CA ASP A 22 -39.87 -24.86 -3.19
C ASP A 22 -39.48 -25.37 -4.58
N GLU A 23 -39.28 -24.46 -5.55
CA GLU A 23 -38.75 -24.83 -6.87
C GLU A 23 -37.31 -25.34 -6.79
N MET A 24 -36.46 -24.72 -5.95
CA MET A 24 -35.10 -25.19 -5.71
C MET A 24 -35.08 -26.56 -5.02
N ARG A 25 -35.97 -26.79 -4.04
CA ARG A 25 -36.15 -28.11 -3.40
C ARG A 25 -36.56 -29.19 -4.41
N LYS A 26 -37.50 -28.87 -5.32
CA LYS A 26 -37.94 -29.78 -6.38
C LYS A 26 -36.82 -30.12 -7.37
N LYS A 27 -36.08 -29.12 -7.87
CA LYS A 27 -34.94 -29.36 -8.78
C LYS A 27 -33.88 -30.24 -8.12
N ARG A 28 -33.60 -30.02 -6.84
CA ARG A 28 -32.66 -30.85 -6.07
C ARG A 28 -33.12 -32.30 -5.94
N GLN A 29 -34.41 -32.52 -5.67
CA GLN A 29 -34.99 -33.86 -5.61
C GLN A 29 -34.92 -34.56 -6.98
N GLU A 30 -35.23 -33.83 -8.06
CA GLU A 30 -35.13 -34.36 -9.43
C GLU A 30 -33.69 -34.69 -9.84
N GLU A 31 -32.70 -33.92 -9.38
CA GLU A 31 -31.28 -34.21 -9.58
C GLU A 31 -30.82 -35.40 -8.73
N TRP A 32 -31.33 -35.54 -7.51
CA TRP A 32 -31.08 -36.69 -6.64
C TRP A 32 -31.63 -37.98 -7.26
N GLU A 33 -32.89 -37.96 -7.71
CA GLU A 33 -33.53 -39.10 -8.37
C GLU A 33 -32.80 -39.57 -9.64
N LYS A 34 -32.14 -38.64 -10.37
CA LYS A 34 -31.32 -38.98 -11.55
C LYS A 34 -29.98 -39.65 -11.20
N VAL A 35 -29.44 -39.41 -10.02
CA VAL A 35 -28.11 -39.91 -9.59
C VAL A 35 -28.23 -41.02 -8.53
N ARG A 36 -29.45 -41.28 -8.03
CA ARG A 36 -29.78 -42.27 -7.00
C ARG A 36 -29.47 -43.70 -7.43
N LYS A 37 -28.82 -44.46 -6.55
CA LYS A 37 -28.64 -45.92 -6.67
C LYS A 37 -29.73 -46.66 -5.87
N PRO A 38 -29.99 -47.96 -6.14
CA PRO A 38 -31.11 -48.70 -5.53
C PRO A 38 -31.11 -48.76 -4.00
N ASP A 39 -29.95 -48.56 -3.36
CA ASP A 39 -29.76 -48.64 -1.91
C ASP A 39 -29.80 -47.27 -1.20
N ASP A 40 -29.92 -46.16 -1.94
CA ASP A 40 -29.86 -44.81 -1.38
C ASP A 40 -31.26 -44.26 -0.97
N PRO A 41 -31.35 -43.36 0.03
CA PRO A 41 -32.61 -42.79 0.53
C PRO A 41 -33.46 -42.09 -0.53
N GLU A 42 -34.78 -42.16 -0.37
CA GLU A 42 -35.75 -41.60 -1.33
C GLU A 42 -35.77 -40.07 -1.35
N ASP A 43 -35.55 -39.43 -0.21
CA ASP A 43 -35.48 -37.99 -0.08
C ASP A 43 -34.03 -37.49 -0.21
N ALA A 44 -33.82 -36.47 -1.04
CA ALA A 44 -32.53 -35.81 -1.18
C ALA A 44 -32.09 -35.23 0.17
N PRO A 45 -30.85 -35.50 0.65
CA PRO A 45 -30.39 -35.02 1.93
C PRO A 45 -30.47 -33.48 2.00
N GLU A 46 -31.10 -32.97 3.06
CA GLU A 46 -31.25 -31.54 3.30
C GLU A 46 -29.87 -30.90 3.46
N GLU A 47 -29.62 -29.79 2.74
CA GLU A 47 -28.34 -29.08 2.81
C GLU A 47 -27.98 -28.81 4.27
N VAL A 48 -26.79 -29.28 4.68
CA VAL A 48 -26.29 -29.10 6.04
C VAL A 48 -26.34 -27.61 6.37
N TYR A 49 -27.27 -27.25 7.24
CA TYR A 49 -27.44 -25.90 7.74
C TYR A 49 -26.12 -25.44 8.35
N ASP A 50 -25.41 -24.51 7.68
CA ASP A 50 -24.19 -23.93 8.22
C ASP A 50 -24.59 -23.18 9.50
N PRO A 51 -24.10 -23.63 10.68
CA PRO A 51 -24.57 -23.16 11.98
C PRO A 51 -24.14 -21.72 12.29
N ARG A 52 -23.31 -21.11 11.43
CA ARG A 52 -22.94 -19.71 11.57
C ARG A 52 -24.14 -18.81 11.32
N SER A 53 -24.32 -17.88 12.23
CA SER A 53 -25.37 -16.88 12.14
C SER A 53 -25.18 -16.00 10.90
N LEU A 54 -26.28 -15.48 10.36
CA LEU A 54 -26.23 -14.51 9.25
C LEU A 54 -25.34 -13.30 9.59
N PHE A 55 -25.29 -12.93 10.87
CA PHE A 55 -24.43 -11.87 11.40
C PHE A 55 -22.94 -12.19 11.21
N GLU A 56 -22.49 -13.39 11.57
CA GLU A 56 -21.10 -13.81 11.41
C GLU A 56 -20.67 -13.78 9.94
N ARG A 57 -21.53 -14.24 9.02
CA ARG A 57 -21.22 -14.18 7.57
C ARG A 57 -21.10 -12.75 7.05
N LEU A 58 -21.98 -11.86 7.48
CA LEU A 58 -21.95 -10.45 7.08
C LEU A 58 -20.76 -9.70 7.70
N GLN A 59 -20.39 -10.07 8.92
CA GLN A 59 -19.22 -9.52 9.60
C GLN A 59 -17.94 -9.98 8.90
N GLU A 60 -17.78 -11.27 8.60
CA GLU A 60 -16.64 -11.79 7.81
C GLU A 60 -16.49 -11.05 6.46
N GLN A 61 -17.60 -10.81 5.74
CA GLN A 61 -17.56 -10.07 4.47
C GLN A 61 -17.19 -8.60 4.63
N LYS A 62 -17.65 -7.93 5.70
CA LYS A 62 -17.28 -6.55 6.00
C LYS A 62 -15.82 -6.44 6.40
N ASP A 63 -15.39 -7.30 7.32
CA ASP A 63 -14.04 -7.30 7.86
C ASP A 63 -13.03 -7.60 6.76
N LYS A 64 -13.31 -8.57 5.88
CA LYS A 64 -12.48 -8.85 4.70
C LYS A 64 -12.36 -7.64 3.76
N LYS A 65 -13.47 -6.97 3.46
CA LYS A 65 -13.45 -5.78 2.58
C LYS A 65 -12.71 -4.60 3.23
N GLN A 66 -12.83 -4.48 4.56
CA GLN A 66 -12.13 -3.46 5.32
C GLN A 66 -10.62 -3.72 5.34
N GLU A 67 -10.20 -4.96 5.56
CA GLU A 67 -8.80 -5.38 5.52
C GLU A 67 -8.18 -5.17 4.14
N GLU A 68 -8.86 -5.56 3.06
CA GLU A 68 -8.42 -5.31 1.68
C GLU A 68 -8.27 -3.82 1.36
N TYR A 69 -9.14 -2.97 1.92
CA TYR A 69 -9.05 -1.51 1.77
C TYR A 69 -7.86 -0.97 2.57
N GLU A 70 -7.71 -1.38 3.82
CA GLU A 70 -6.60 -0.94 4.68
C GLU A 70 -5.25 -1.35 4.11
N GLU A 71 -5.11 -2.55 3.56
CA GLU A 71 -3.88 -2.99 2.88
C GLU A 71 -3.58 -2.13 1.66
N GLN A 72 -4.55 -1.91 0.77
CA GLN A 72 -4.36 -1.08 -0.43
C GLN A 72 -3.97 0.36 -0.08
N PHE A 73 -4.60 0.94 0.94
CA PHE A 73 -4.29 2.30 1.39
C PHE A 73 -2.97 2.36 2.14
N LYS A 74 -2.62 1.33 2.93
CA LYS A 74 -1.33 1.24 3.62
C LYS A 74 -0.18 1.14 2.62
N PHE A 75 -0.29 0.30 1.60
CA PHE A 75 0.72 0.22 0.54
C PHE A 75 0.82 1.51 -0.26
N ARG A 76 -0.31 2.15 -0.59
CA ARG A 76 -0.31 3.45 -1.28
C ARG A 76 0.31 4.57 -0.45
N ASN A 77 0.07 4.57 0.86
CA ASN A 77 0.61 5.59 1.77
C ASN A 77 2.10 5.36 2.06
N MET A 78 2.56 4.12 2.13
CA MET A 78 3.98 3.79 2.34
C MET A 78 4.82 3.97 1.07
N VAL A 79 4.25 3.69 -0.11
CA VAL A 79 4.89 3.88 -1.42
C VAL A 79 4.33 5.15 -2.05
N ARG A 80 4.34 6.26 -1.31
CA ARG A 80 4.16 7.58 -1.92
C ARG A 80 5.51 7.94 -2.56
N GLY A 81 5.53 8.11 -3.88
CA GLY A 81 6.69 8.67 -4.57
C GLY A 81 6.97 10.08 -4.05
N LEU A 82 8.24 10.51 -4.13
CA LEU A 82 8.59 11.90 -3.86
C LEU A 82 7.87 12.80 -4.85
N ASP A 83 7.28 13.90 -4.38
CA ASP A 83 6.72 14.90 -5.27
C ASP A 83 7.82 15.80 -5.90
N GLU A 84 7.43 16.61 -6.88
CA GLU A 84 8.35 17.44 -7.66
C GLU A 84 9.08 18.47 -6.78
N ASP A 85 8.41 18.97 -5.75
CA ASP A 85 8.94 19.92 -4.78
C ASP A 85 9.93 19.23 -3.82
N GLU A 86 9.57 18.06 -3.30
CA GLU A 86 10.43 17.20 -2.46
C GLU A 86 11.71 16.81 -3.22
N SER A 87 11.60 16.43 -4.49
CA SER A 87 12.78 16.11 -5.33
C SER A 87 13.67 17.34 -5.54
N SER A 88 13.08 18.49 -5.88
CA SER A 88 13.81 19.74 -6.11
C SER A 88 14.54 20.20 -4.84
N PHE A 89 13.91 20.02 -3.67
CA PHE A 89 14.52 20.31 -2.38
C PHE A 89 15.74 19.43 -2.11
N LEU A 90 15.65 18.12 -2.37
CA LEU A 90 16.78 17.21 -2.20
C LEU A 90 17.96 17.56 -3.12
N ASP A 91 17.68 17.94 -4.36
CA ASP A 91 18.71 18.39 -5.31
C ASP A 91 19.40 19.69 -4.84
N GLU A 92 18.62 20.66 -4.34
CA GLU A 92 19.16 21.90 -3.79
C GLU A 92 20.03 21.64 -2.55
N VAL A 93 19.58 20.78 -1.62
CA VAL A 93 20.37 20.40 -0.43
C VAL A 93 21.66 19.70 -0.83
N SER A 94 21.61 18.76 -1.77
CA SER A 94 22.78 18.07 -2.31
C SER A 94 23.79 19.05 -2.91
N ARG A 95 23.30 19.99 -3.72
CA ARG A 95 24.10 21.06 -4.30
C ARG A 95 24.75 21.93 -3.22
N GLN A 96 24.01 22.35 -2.20
CA GLN A 96 24.52 23.17 -1.11
C GLN A 96 25.61 22.45 -0.31
N GLN A 97 25.41 21.17 0.03
CA GLN A 97 26.43 20.37 0.71
C GLN A 97 27.73 20.29 -0.11
N CYS A 98 27.62 20.04 -1.42
CA CYS A 98 28.77 20.00 -2.31
C CYS A 98 29.51 21.35 -2.37
N LEU A 99 28.77 22.46 -2.42
CA LEU A 99 29.36 23.80 -2.42
C LEU A 99 30.08 24.12 -1.11
N VAL A 100 29.49 23.79 0.03
CA VAL A 100 30.09 24.00 1.35
C VAL A 100 31.38 23.18 1.50
N GLU A 101 31.36 21.90 1.14
CA GLU A 101 32.56 21.05 1.19
C GLU A 101 33.64 21.49 0.19
N LYS A 102 33.26 22.09 -0.93
CA LYS A 102 34.21 22.67 -1.87
C LYS A 102 34.84 23.94 -1.28
N GLN A 103 34.04 24.85 -0.74
CA GLN A 103 34.53 26.08 -0.11
C GLN A 103 35.50 25.76 1.04
N ARG A 104 35.11 24.86 1.94
CA ARG A 104 35.97 24.41 3.05
C ARG A 104 37.33 23.91 2.56
N ARG A 105 37.34 23.08 1.51
CA ARG A 105 38.60 22.57 0.92
C ARG A 105 39.44 23.66 0.27
N ASP A 106 38.80 24.60 -0.41
CA ASP A 106 39.49 25.70 -1.09
C ASP A 106 40.11 26.67 -0.06
N GLU A 107 39.39 26.98 1.02
CA GLU A 107 39.86 27.79 2.15
C GLU A 107 41.05 27.13 2.87
N GLU A 108 40.93 25.85 3.26
CA GLU A 108 42.02 25.09 3.89
C GLU A 108 43.28 25.08 3.01
N LYS A 109 43.10 24.92 1.69
CA LYS A 109 44.22 24.93 0.74
C LYS A 109 44.87 26.30 0.65
N GLN A 110 44.08 27.38 0.68
CA GLN A 110 44.60 28.74 0.64
C GLN A 110 45.41 29.05 1.90
N GLU A 111 44.89 28.74 3.09
CA GLU A 111 45.61 28.92 4.35
C GLU A 111 46.95 28.17 4.37
N LEU A 112 46.98 26.92 3.87
CA LEU A 112 48.21 26.15 3.76
C LEU A 112 49.24 26.79 2.80
N LEU A 113 48.77 27.38 1.69
CA LEU A 113 49.65 28.08 0.75
C LEU A 113 50.23 29.35 1.38
N GLU A 114 49.38 30.15 2.04
CA GLU A 114 49.81 31.36 2.74
C GLU A 114 50.79 31.03 3.87
N TYR A 115 50.53 29.98 4.65
CA TYR A 115 51.46 29.51 5.68
C TYR A 115 52.81 29.11 5.09
N ARG A 116 52.82 28.36 3.98
CA ARG A 116 54.06 27.99 3.29
C ARG A 116 54.83 29.22 2.81
N ILE A 117 54.16 30.17 2.16
CA ILE A 117 54.80 31.41 1.65
C ILE A 117 55.38 32.22 2.81
N SER A 118 54.60 32.45 3.87
CA SER A 118 55.03 33.16 5.08
C SER A 118 56.25 32.49 5.72
N PHE A 119 56.22 31.16 5.85
CA PHE A 119 57.33 30.38 6.38
C PHE A 119 58.60 30.52 5.53
N TYR A 120 58.49 30.43 4.20
CA TYR A 120 59.63 30.65 3.31
C TYR A 120 60.19 32.06 3.43
N HIS A 121 59.32 33.08 3.50
CA HIS A 121 59.74 34.47 3.65
C HIS A 121 60.52 34.69 4.96
N MET A 122 60.03 34.14 6.07
CA MET A 122 60.71 34.19 7.36
C MET A 122 62.08 33.50 7.33
N LEU A 123 62.18 32.32 6.72
CA LEU A 123 63.46 31.61 6.57
C LEU A 123 64.47 32.37 5.72
N VAL A 124 64.03 32.99 4.61
CA VAL A 124 64.90 33.80 3.75
C VAL A 124 65.38 35.03 4.50
N TYR A 125 64.49 35.71 5.23
CA TYR A 125 64.85 36.87 6.05
C TYR A 125 65.92 36.53 7.09
N ILE A 126 65.77 35.41 7.80
CA ILE A 126 66.77 34.94 8.77
C ILE A 126 68.11 34.64 8.10
N LYS A 127 68.12 33.93 6.96
CA LYS A 127 69.35 33.61 6.22
C LYS A 127 70.10 34.82 5.68
N LEU A 128 69.41 35.93 5.40
CA LEU A 128 70.02 37.16 4.88
C LEU A 128 70.49 38.11 5.99
N ASN A 129 70.03 37.93 7.23
CA ASN A 129 70.35 38.80 8.37
C ASN A 129 71.25 38.13 9.43
N ILE A 130 71.77 36.93 9.15
CA ILE A 130 72.83 36.25 9.90
C ILE A 130 74.08 36.20 9.02
#